data_AF-A0A934XKS6-F1
#
_entry.id   AF-A0A934XKS6-F1
#
_cell.length_a   1.000
_cell.length_b   1.000
_cell.length_c   1.000
_cell.angle_alpha   90.00
_cell.angle_beta   90.00
_cell.angle_gamma   90.00
#
_symmetry.space_group_name_H-M   'P 1'
#
loop_
_entity.id
_entity.type
_entity.pdbx_description
1 polymer ?
#
loop_
_entity_poly.entity_id
_entity_poly.type
_entity_poly.pdbx_seq_one_letter_code
_entity_poly.pdbx_strand_id
1 'polypeptide(L)'
;MSAAELRGLLAQVQAQVQQVDATLRQGFGAVLMRFDLSEQRIIGPILARLDEQHAAEVAALLDLLDAATLTHDELAYWLAPVSAALLEFKQEAVHIQDQPLLASVRQTADLIEAPGLDVKHKLKLTIPIIPLLLDYEGEFEFNTKMNLESAWQALKRLVTRR
;
A
#
# COMPACT_ATOMS: atom_id res chain seq x y z
N MET A 1 0.02 22.60 37.62
CA MET A 1 -1.03 22.18 36.67
C MET A 1 -2.32 21.93 37.41
N SER A 2 -3.35 22.69 37.09
CA SER A 2 -4.70 22.54 37.64
C SER A 2 -5.49 21.48 36.88
N ALA A 3 -6.55 20.95 37.51
CA ALA A 3 -7.47 20.02 36.86
C ALA A 3 -8.16 20.63 35.61
N ALA A 4 -8.28 21.96 35.56
CA ALA A 4 -8.82 22.67 34.39
C ALA A 4 -7.83 22.66 33.21
N GLU A 5 -6.55 22.88 33.48
CA GLU A 5 -5.48 22.84 32.46
C GLU A 5 -5.31 21.42 31.88
N LEU A 6 -5.40 20.38 32.72
CA LEU A 6 -5.36 18.98 32.28
C LEU A 6 -6.54 18.60 31.38
N ARG A 7 -7.76 19.07 31.71
CA ARG A 7 -8.93 18.85 30.85
C ARG A 7 -8.85 19.60 29.53
N GLY A 8 -8.31 20.81 29.55
CA GLY A 8 -8.04 21.59 28.34
C GLY A 8 -7.07 20.88 27.39
N LEU A 9 -5.95 20.37 27.94
CA LEU A 9 -4.98 19.58 27.18
C LEU A 9 -5.58 18.30 26.61
N LEU A 10 -6.35 17.54 27.41
CA LEU A 10 -7.00 16.31 26.95
C LEU A 10 -8.00 16.56 25.81
N ALA A 11 -8.82 17.61 25.92
CA ALA A 11 -9.76 17.98 24.87
C ALA A 11 -9.04 18.42 23.59
N GLN A 12 -7.93 19.14 23.73
CA GLN A 12 -7.13 19.59 22.59
C GLN A 12 -6.45 18.42 21.88
N VAL A 13 -5.89 17.47 22.62
CA VAL A 13 -5.32 16.23 22.06
C VAL A 13 -6.39 15.40 21.36
N GLN A 14 -7.58 15.25 21.95
CA GLN A 14 -8.68 14.53 21.30
C GLN A 14 -9.14 15.19 20.01
N ALA A 15 -9.29 16.52 19.98
CA ALA A 15 -9.65 17.25 18.77
C ALA A 15 -8.57 17.09 17.68
N GLN A 16 -7.30 17.11 18.06
CA GLN A 16 -6.18 16.93 17.14
C GLN A 16 -6.16 15.52 16.54
N VAL A 17 -6.38 14.48 17.35
CA VAL A 17 -6.49 13.09 16.88
C VAL A 17 -7.67 12.93 15.91
N GLN A 18 -8.83 13.50 16.22
CA GLN A 18 -10.00 13.42 15.32
C GLN A 18 -9.76 14.13 13.98
N GLN A 19 -9.04 15.25 13.99
CA GLN A 19 -8.71 15.99 12.78
C GLN A 19 -7.69 15.24 11.90
N VAL A 20 -6.70 14.59 12.52
CA VAL A 20 -5.74 13.73 11.83
C VAL A 20 -6.47 12.53 11.20
N ASP A 21 -7.32 11.84 11.95
CA ASP A 21 -8.15 10.73 11.44
C ASP A 21 -9.01 11.14 10.24
N ALA A 22 -9.62 12.33 10.29
CA ALA A 22 -10.45 12.83 9.20
C ALA A 22 -9.64 13.13 7.94
N THR A 23 -8.48 13.77 8.10
CA THR A 23 -7.57 14.10 7.00
C THR A 23 -7.02 12.82 6.35
N LEU A 24 -6.66 11.83 7.17
CA LEU A 24 -6.24 10.51 6.72
C LEU A 24 -7.32 9.83 5.88
N ARG A 25 -8.55 9.76 6.40
CA ARG A 25 -9.68 9.17 5.65
C ARG A 25 -9.96 9.88 4.33
N GLN A 26 -9.74 11.19 4.26
CA GLN A 26 -9.86 11.95 3.01
C GLN A 26 -8.73 11.60 2.03
N GLY A 27 -7.49 11.50 2.49
CA GLY A 27 -6.36 11.03 1.68
C GLY A 27 -6.58 9.60 1.15
N PHE A 28 -7.05 8.69 2.01
CA PHE A 28 -7.44 7.34 1.62
C PHE A 28 -8.58 7.34 0.59
N GLY A 29 -9.59 8.19 0.76
CA GLY A 29 -10.68 8.33 -0.21
C GLY A 29 -10.19 8.76 -1.60
N ALA A 30 -9.25 9.71 -1.66
CA ALA A 30 -8.66 10.17 -2.92
C ALA A 30 -7.84 9.08 -3.63
N VAL A 31 -7.13 8.23 -2.86
CA VAL A 31 -6.42 7.07 -3.41
C VAL A 31 -7.41 6.01 -3.89
N LEU A 32 -8.43 5.69 -3.08
CA LEU A 32 -9.44 4.68 -3.39
C LEU A 32 -10.21 5.00 -4.68
N MET A 33 -10.51 6.28 -4.92
CA MET A 33 -11.21 6.74 -6.13
C MET A 33 -10.45 6.49 -7.44
N ARG A 34 -9.16 6.12 -7.40
CA ARG A 34 -8.36 5.78 -8.60
C ARG A 34 -8.64 4.38 -9.13
N PHE A 35 -9.29 3.55 -8.31
CA PHE A 35 -9.60 2.17 -8.59
C PHE A 35 -11.07 2.02 -8.95
N ASP A 36 -11.41 1.04 -9.78
CA ASP A 36 -12.81 0.75 -10.07
C ASP A 36 -13.54 0.11 -8.87
N LEU A 37 -14.87 0.01 -8.93
CA LEU A 37 -15.67 -0.52 -7.82
C LEU A 37 -15.30 -1.96 -7.41
N SER A 38 -14.80 -2.79 -8.32
CA SER A 38 -14.34 -4.13 -7.99
C SER A 38 -13.00 -4.09 -7.27
N GLU A 39 -12.08 -3.26 -7.74
CA GLU A 39 -10.73 -3.08 -7.19
C GLU A 39 -10.77 -2.41 -5.82
N GLN A 40 -11.65 -1.43 -5.62
CA GLN A 40 -11.85 -0.78 -4.33
C GLN A 40 -12.24 -1.77 -3.23
N ARG A 41 -12.97 -2.85 -3.55
CA ARG A 41 -13.32 -3.89 -2.57
C ARG A 41 -12.10 -4.72 -2.14
N ILE A 42 -11.08 -4.80 -3.00
CA ILE A 42 -9.85 -5.54 -2.74
C ILE A 42 -8.85 -4.63 -2.02
N ILE A 43 -8.62 -3.43 -2.57
CA ILE A 43 -7.61 -2.46 -2.12
C ILE A 43 -8.08 -1.65 -0.90
N GLY A 44 -9.37 -1.43 -0.71
CA GLY A 44 -9.91 -0.68 0.43
C GLY A 44 -9.49 -1.24 1.79
N PRO A 45 -9.66 -2.55 2.04
CA PRO A 45 -9.16 -3.19 3.27
C PRO A 45 -7.65 -3.09 3.46
N ILE A 46 -6.86 -3.07 2.39
CA ILE A 46 -5.39 -2.90 2.41
C ILE A 46 -5.06 -1.48 2.84
N LEU A 47 -5.64 -0.47 2.18
CA LEU A 47 -5.41 0.94 2.48
C LEU A 47 -5.81 1.29 3.91
N ALA A 48 -6.90 0.73 4.42
CA ALA A 48 -7.38 0.97 5.78
C ALA A 48 -6.42 0.48 6.89
N ARG A 49 -5.39 -0.29 6.53
CA ARG A 49 -4.36 -0.82 7.44
C ARG A 49 -3.06 -0.03 7.42
N LEU A 50 -2.88 0.83 6.42
CA LEU A 50 -1.69 1.65 6.33
C LEU A 50 -1.74 2.74 7.40
N ASP A 51 -0.59 3.01 8.01
CA ASP A 51 -0.41 4.23 8.78
C ASP A 51 -0.33 5.46 7.86
N GLU A 52 -0.27 6.64 8.47
CA GLU A 52 -0.22 7.92 7.76
C GLU A 52 0.98 8.04 6.81
N GLN A 53 2.15 7.56 7.22
CA GLN A 53 3.35 7.64 6.42
C GLN A 53 3.22 6.75 5.18
N HIS A 54 2.83 5.49 5.37
CA HIS A 54 2.64 4.56 4.27
C HIS A 54 1.53 5.00 3.31
N ALA A 55 0.44 5.55 3.83
CA ALA A 55 -0.64 6.10 3.02
C ALA A 55 -0.17 7.26 2.13
N ALA A 56 0.61 8.19 2.69
CA ALA A 56 1.16 9.32 1.95
C ALA A 56 2.17 8.86 0.88
N GLU A 57 3.04 7.91 1.21
CA GLU A 57 4.00 7.32 0.27
C GLU A 57 3.28 6.63 -0.91
N VAL A 58 2.25 5.82 -0.61
CA VAL A 58 1.40 5.16 -1.62
C VAL A 58 0.71 6.19 -2.52
N ALA A 59 0.10 7.23 -1.94
CA ALA A 59 -0.58 8.27 -2.71
C ALA A 59 0.38 8.99 -3.68
N ALA A 60 1.55 9.39 -3.20
CA ALA A 60 2.54 10.08 -4.01
C ALA A 60 3.11 9.21 -5.14
N LEU A 61 3.28 7.91 -4.88
CA LEU A 61 3.70 6.95 -5.91
C LEU A 61 2.63 6.75 -6.98
N LEU A 62 1.36 6.68 -6.59
CA LEU A 62 0.25 6.58 -7.54
C LEU A 62 0.12 7.87 -8.37
N ASP A 63 0.32 9.05 -7.77
CA ASP A 63 0.38 10.33 -8.49
C ASP A 63 1.51 10.36 -9.52
N LEU A 64 2.70 9.93 -9.11
CA LEU A 64 3.83 9.81 -10.01
C LEU A 64 3.49 8.85 -11.15
N LEU A 65 2.94 7.67 -10.84
CA LEU A 65 2.62 6.67 -11.85
C LEU A 65 1.59 7.21 -12.85
N ASP A 66 0.58 7.92 -12.38
CA ASP A 66 -0.41 8.59 -13.22
C ASP A 66 0.23 9.64 -14.15
N ALA A 67 1.11 10.49 -13.61
CA ALA A 67 1.72 11.61 -14.33
C ALA A 67 2.96 11.24 -15.17
N ALA A 68 3.64 10.14 -14.88
CA ALA A 68 4.91 9.80 -15.51
C ALA A 68 4.72 9.08 -16.85
N THR A 69 5.57 9.45 -17.80
CA THR A 69 5.83 8.72 -19.05
C THR A 69 6.95 7.72 -18.80
N LEU A 70 6.62 6.69 -18.02
CA LEU A 70 7.49 5.52 -17.83
C LEU A 70 7.29 4.55 -19.00
N THR A 71 8.39 3.97 -19.47
CA THR A 71 8.35 2.93 -20.49
C THR A 71 7.76 1.63 -19.91
N HIS A 72 7.26 0.77 -20.79
CA HIS A 72 6.77 -0.54 -20.39
C HIS A 72 7.83 -1.35 -19.63
N ASP A 73 9.08 -1.33 -20.11
CA ASP A 73 10.17 -2.09 -19.51
C ASP A 73 10.53 -1.60 -18.11
N GLU A 74 10.52 -0.28 -17.89
CA GLU A 74 10.71 0.30 -16.56
C GLU A 74 9.59 -0.13 -15.61
N LEU A 75 8.34 -0.08 -16.06
CA LEU A 75 7.20 -0.52 -15.24
C LEU A 75 7.27 -2.02 -14.92
N ALA A 76 7.66 -2.84 -15.90
CA ALA A 76 7.78 -4.28 -15.73
C ALA A 76 8.91 -4.64 -14.77
N TYR A 77 10.01 -3.90 -14.81
CA TYR A 77 11.11 -4.02 -13.87
C TYR A 77 10.66 -3.78 -12.43
N TRP A 78 9.83 -2.75 -12.18
CA TRP A 78 9.29 -2.48 -10.84
C TRP A 78 8.22 -3.47 -10.40
N LEU A 79 7.40 -3.96 -11.33
CA LEU A 79 6.34 -4.92 -11.03
C LEU A 79 6.89 -6.29 -10.64
N ALA A 80 7.99 -6.74 -11.25
CA ALA A 80 8.47 -8.12 -11.11
C ALA A 80 8.75 -8.55 -9.65
N PRO A 81 9.48 -7.78 -8.81
CA PRO A 81 9.71 -8.14 -7.41
C PRO A 81 8.43 -8.23 -6.59
N VAL A 82 7.45 -7.36 -6.88
CA VAL A 82 6.18 -7.33 -6.15
C VAL A 82 5.31 -8.52 -6.54
N SER A 83 5.24 -8.86 -7.84
CA SER A 83 4.55 -10.05 -8.31
C SER A 83 5.15 -11.33 -7.73
N ALA A 84 6.48 -11.42 -7.61
CA ALA A 84 7.15 -12.56 -6.98
C ALA A 84 6.76 -12.68 -5.49
N ALA A 85 6.80 -11.57 -4.75
CA ALA A 85 6.38 -11.54 -3.35
C ALA A 85 4.91 -11.92 -3.14
N LEU A 86 4.02 -11.47 -4.02
CA LEU A 86 2.59 -11.82 -3.97
C LEU A 86 2.36 -13.32 -4.24
N LEU A 87 3.09 -13.89 -5.19
CA LEU A 87 2.99 -15.31 -5.51
C LEU A 87 3.50 -16.18 -4.36
N GLU A 88 4.64 -15.83 -3.78
CA GLU A 88 5.20 -16.52 -2.63
C GLU A 88 4.27 -16.43 -1.43
N PHE A 89 3.76 -15.22 -1.12
CA PHE A 89 2.79 -15.03 -0.05
C PHE A 89 1.53 -15.89 -0.26
N LYS A 90 1.03 -15.99 -1.51
CA LYS A 90 -0.11 -16.84 -1.85
C LYS A 90 0.17 -18.33 -1.58
N GLN A 91 1.41 -18.79 -1.79
CA GLN A 91 1.85 -20.17 -1.59
C GLN A 91 2.11 -20.50 -0.10
N GLU A 92 2.81 -19.63 0.62
CA GLU A 92 3.23 -19.81 2.03
C GLU A 92 2.18 -19.37 3.05
N ALA A 93 1.02 -18.88 2.58
CA ALA A 93 -0.09 -18.36 3.38
C ALA A 93 -0.71 -19.31 4.42
N VAL A 94 -0.24 -20.56 4.51
CA VAL A 94 -0.78 -21.60 5.40
C VAL A 94 -0.69 -21.19 6.87
N HIS A 95 0.24 -20.29 7.23
CA HIS A 95 0.49 -19.86 8.62
C HIS A 95 -0.06 -18.47 8.97
N ILE A 96 -0.78 -17.80 8.05
CA ILE A 96 -1.27 -16.44 8.25
C ILE A 96 -2.58 -16.45 9.02
N GLN A 97 -2.56 -15.91 10.25
CA GLN A 97 -3.75 -15.79 11.10
C GLN A 97 -4.72 -14.70 10.62
N ASP A 98 -4.20 -13.71 9.91
CA ASP A 98 -4.97 -12.58 9.38
C ASP A 98 -5.68 -12.95 8.07
N GLN A 99 -6.81 -13.65 8.20
CA GLN A 99 -7.60 -14.12 7.07
C GLN A 99 -8.10 -13.00 6.13
N PRO A 100 -8.57 -11.83 6.64
CA PRO A 100 -8.93 -10.72 5.76
C PRO A 100 -7.77 -10.20 4.92
N LEU A 101 -6.58 -10.00 5.51
CA LEU A 101 -5.41 -9.56 4.75
C LEU A 101 -5.04 -10.59 3.69
N LEU A 102 -5.01 -11.86 4.08
CA LEU A 102 -4.70 -12.94 3.17
C LEU A 102 -5.65 -12.98 1.97
N ALA A 103 -6.95 -12.79 2.20
CA ALA A 103 -7.94 -12.73 1.13
C ALA A 103 -7.65 -11.57 0.16
N SER A 104 -7.39 -10.37 0.66
CA SER A 104 -7.06 -9.20 -0.17
C SER A 104 -5.76 -9.38 -0.96
N VAL A 105 -4.72 -9.96 -0.35
CA VAL A 105 -3.44 -10.22 -1.03
C VAL A 105 -3.61 -11.27 -2.13
N ARG A 106 -4.34 -12.37 -1.86
CA ARG A 106 -4.64 -13.40 -2.85
C ARG A 106 -5.46 -12.85 -4.02
N GLN A 107 -6.51 -12.09 -3.73
CA GLN A 107 -7.33 -11.46 -4.76
C GLN A 107 -6.52 -10.48 -5.61
N THR A 108 -5.59 -9.75 -5.01
CA THR A 108 -4.70 -8.87 -5.78
C THR A 108 -3.73 -9.66 -6.65
N ALA A 109 -3.14 -10.74 -6.14
CA ALA A 109 -2.29 -11.65 -6.92
C ALA A 109 -3.05 -12.21 -8.14
N ASP A 110 -4.27 -12.70 -7.92
CA ASP A 110 -5.13 -13.22 -9.00
C ASP A 110 -5.47 -12.13 -10.03
N LEU A 111 -5.75 -10.91 -9.56
CA LEU A 111 -6.09 -9.78 -10.43
C LEU A 111 -4.91 -9.38 -11.32
N ILE A 112 -3.68 -9.33 -10.79
CA ILE A 112 -2.51 -8.96 -11.61
C ILE A 112 -2.03 -10.10 -12.53
N GLU A 113 -2.39 -11.35 -12.24
CA GLU A 113 -2.17 -12.49 -13.14
C GLU A 113 -3.17 -12.51 -14.30
N ALA A 114 -4.34 -11.88 -14.13
CA ALA A 114 -5.38 -11.86 -15.16
C ALA A 114 -4.88 -11.23 -16.49
N PRO A 115 -5.22 -11.83 -17.64
CA PRO A 115 -4.94 -11.24 -18.94
C PRO A 115 -5.78 -9.98 -19.14
N GLY A 116 -5.22 -9.00 -19.84
CA GLY A 116 -5.94 -7.77 -20.22
C GLY A 116 -5.64 -6.53 -19.37
N LEU A 117 -4.95 -6.69 -18.24
CA LEU A 117 -4.38 -5.54 -17.51
C LEU A 117 -3.01 -5.18 -18.08
N ASP A 118 -2.79 -3.89 -18.34
CA ASP A 118 -1.45 -3.40 -18.67
C ASP A 118 -0.54 -3.35 -17.43
N VAL A 119 0.77 -3.24 -17.66
CA VAL A 119 1.77 -3.28 -16.57
C VAL A 119 1.64 -2.09 -15.63
N LYS A 120 1.22 -0.92 -16.12
CA LYS A 120 0.99 0.28 -15.30
C LYS A 120 -0.14 0.01 -14.31
N HIS A 121 -1.24 -0.55 -14.81
CA HIS A 121 -2.41 -0.85 -14.01
C HIS A 121 -2.12 -1.93 -12.97
N LYS A 122 -1.40 -2.98 -13.35
CA LYS A 122 -0.90 -3.99 -12.40
C LYS A 122 -0.07 -3.35 -11.30
N LEU A 123 0.85 -2.46 -11.64
CA LEU A 123 1.69 -1.77 -10.66
C LEU A 123 0.86 -0.86 -9.72
N LYS A 124 -0.18 -0.18 -10.22
CA LYS A 124 -1.11 0.59 -9.37
C LYS A 124 -1.77 -0.27 -8.31
N LEU A 125 -2.20 -1.48 -8.67
CA LEU A 125 -2.87 -2.40 -7.76
C LEU A 125 -1.91 -2.94 -6.70
N THR A 126 -0.63 -3.09 -7.02
CA THR A 126 0.33 -3.67 -6.09
C THR A 126 1.00 -2.65 -5.17
N ILE A 127 1.16 -1.39 -5.57
CA ILE A 127 1.78 -0.33 -4.74
C ILE A 127 1.18 -0.27 -3.31
N PRO A 128 -0.15 -0.24 -3.12
CA PRO A 128 -0.75 -0.20 -1.78
C PRO A 128 -0.41 -1.38 -0.87
N ILE A 129 0.03 -2.50 -1.44
CA ILE A 129 0.27 -3.76 -0.72
C ILE A 129 1.71 -3.87 -0.25
N ILE A 130 2.64 -3.24 -0.97
CA ILE A 130 4.08 -3.34 -0.69
C ILE A 130 4.43 -3.04 0.78
N PRO A 131 3.93 -1.95 1.41
CA PRO A 131 4.25 -1.68 2.81
C PRO A 131 3.85 -2.82 3.74
N LEU A 132 2.64 -3.38 3.55
CA LEU A 132 2.14 -4.48 4.37
C LEU A 132 2.97 -5.76 4.22
N LEU A 133 3.45 -6.07 3.02
CA LEU A 133 4.31 -7.23 2.79
C LEU A 133 5.70 -7.04 3.41
N LEU A 134 6.23 -5.82 3.43
CA LEU A 134 7.52 -5.52 4.06
C LEU A 134 7.44 -5.61 5.59
N ASP A 135 6.35 -5.10 6.16
CA ASP A 135 6.07 -5.12 7.59
C ASP A 135 5.65 -6.52 8.09
N TYR A 136 5.25 -7.41 7.18
CA TYR A 136 4.88 -8.77 7.56
C TYR A 136 6.09 -9.54 8.11
N GLU A 137 5.93 -10.03 9.35
CA GLU A 137 6.96 -10.73 10.11
C GLU A 137 7.05 -12.23 9.79
N GLY A 138 6.22 -12.76 8.88
CA GLY A 138 6.30 -14.16 8.50
C GLY A 138 7.49 -14.47 7.59
N GLU A 139 7.72 -15.76 7.39
CA GLU A 139 8.83 -16.27 6.59
C GLU A 139 8.55 -16.02 5.10
N PHE A 140 9.05 -14.89 4.60
CA PHE A 140 9.41 -14.80 3.19
C PHE A 140 10.79 -15.42 2.99
N GLU A 141 11.02 -16.02 1.83
CA GLU A 141 12.35 -16.23 1.31
C GLU A 141 13.12 -14.90 1.41
N PHE A 142 14.29 -14.97 2.06
CA PHE A 142 15.13 -13.80 2.31
C PHE A 142 15.38 -13.00 1.02
N ASN A 143 15.58 -13.69 -0.11
CA ASN A 143 15.80 -13.06 -1.41
C ASN A 143 14.58 -12.26 -1.90
N THR A 144 13.37 -12.79 -1.73
CA THR A 144 12.14 -12.11 -2.14
C THR A 144 11.91 -10.86 -1.30
N LYS A 145 12.08 -10.95 0.02
CA LYS A 145 11.97 -9.78 0.92
C LYS A 145 12.99 -8.70 0.55
N MET A 146 14.25 -9.08 0.33
CA MET A 146 15.32 -8.15 -0.09
C MET A 146 15.02 -7.47 -1.45
N ASN A 147 14.51 -8.25 -2.41
CA ASN A 147 14.15 -7.74 -3.73
C ASN A 147 12.96 -6.78 -3.65
N LEU A 148 11.94 -7.13 -2.86
CA LEU A 148 10.78 -6.27 -2.63
C LEU A 148 11.18 -4.95 -1.96
N GLU A 149 12.02 -5.00 -0.93
CA GLU A 149 12.52 -3.81 -0.25
C GLU A 149 13.32 -2.92 -1.21
N SER A 150 14.20 -3.52 -2.01
CA SER A 150 14.98 -2.80 -3.02
C SER A 150 14.07 -2.11 -4.05
N ALA A 151 13.03 -2.81 -4.52
CA ALA A 151 12.04 -2.25 -5.44
C ALA A 151 11.27 -1.10 -4.80
N TRP A 152 10.83 -1.26 -3.55
CA TRP A 152 10.13 -0.21 -2.80
C TRP A 152 10.98 1.04 -2.63
N GLN A 153 12.23 0.89 -2.21
CA GLN A 153 13.14 2.01 -2.03
C GLN A 153 13.43 2.72 -3.37
N ALA A 154 13.55 1.96 -4.45
CA ALA A 154 13.76 2.54 -5.77
C ALA A 154 12.52 3.30 -6.26
N LEU A 155 11.31 2.77 -6.06
CA LEU A 155 10.06 3.48 -6.31
C LEU A 155 10.01 4.80 -5.52
N LYS A 156 10.30 4.78 -4.22
CA LYS A 156 10.31 5.99 -3.38
C LYS A 156 11.31 7.04 -3.87
N ARG A 157 12.47 6.63 -4.38
CA ARG A 157 13.45 7.55 -4.98
C ARG A 157 12.91 8.27 -6.22
N LEU A 158 11.96 7.68 -6.94
CA LEU A 158 11.35 8.36 -8.09
C LEU A 158 10.51 9.57 -7.65
N VAL A 159 9.86 9.47 -6.48
CA VAL A 159 9.05 10.55 -5.90
C VAL A 159 9.94 11.65 -5.31
N THR A 160 11.03 11.29 -4.64
CA THR A 160 11.93 12.25 -3.96
C THR A 160 12.91 12.98 -4.89
N ARG A 161 13.03 12.58 -6.16
CA ARG A 161 13.91 13.21 -7.16
C ARG A 161 13.28 14.37 -7.94
N ARG A 162 12.06 14.79 -7.59
CA ARG A 162 11.39 15.98 -8.12
C ARG A 162 11.32 17.07 -7.06
#